data_AF-A0A7X7XSL7-F1
#
_entry.id   AF-A0A7X7XSL7-F1
#
_cell.length_a   1.000
_cell.length_b   1.000
_cell.length_c   1.000
_cell.angle_alpha   90.00
_cell.angle_beta   90.00
_cell.angle_gamma   90.00
#
_symmetry.space_group_name_H-M   'P 1'
#
loop_
_entity.id
_entity.type
_entity.pdbx_description
1 polymer ?
#
loop_
_entity_poly.entity_id
_entity_poly.type
_entity_poly.pdbx_seq_one_letter_code
_entity_poly.pdbx_strand_id
1 'polypeptide(L)'
;MNIIIEKEWIKTKDNFIKNGRKLMVIGGSDSGKSTFILYLANEIFKIGKKVSVLDLDIGQSNIGPPGTIGFGIVRENLNNLSEIEPEKAYFIGGVSPKGNLLQLVIGSFKLLKEMEKKFLDYILIDTTGLVNGMIAEVLKHNKIEVLDPDYIIIFEDENEIDNLINPFIYENKKIIKIKPSSNSIERTRLERMEYRNKKFREYFSNSKRIKIHFNENNIIGYDLKKYTPLQNSIVGLLDKDRFLLYLGILESIDKDRDSMIIRAPIIKEKEIKFIKFSNLYFNMVSDTKMT
;
A
#
# COMPACT_ATOMS: atom_id res chain seq x y z
N MET A 1 8.70 -3.28 -20.35
CA MET A 1 8.60 -4.71 -19.98
C MET A 1 7.51 -5.31 -20.86
N ASN A 2 7.77 -6.38 -21.62
CA ASN A 2 6.72 -7.02 -22.43
C ASN A 2 5.85 -7.87 -21.50
N ILE A 3 4.68 -7.34 -21.12
CA ILE A 3 3.67 -8.09 -20.37
C ILE A 3 3.08 -9.13 -21.32
N ILE A 4 3.18 -10.41 -20.96
CA ILE A 4 2.50 -11.48 -21.70
C ILE A 4 1.04 -11.46 -21.27
N ILE A 5 0.15 -11.05 -22.17
CA ILE A 5 -1.28 -10.96 -21.91
C ILE A 5 -1.91 -12.33 -22.18
N GLU A 6 -2.48 -12.93 -21.15
CA GLU A 6 -3.15 -14.21 -21.24
C GLU A 6 -4.60 -14.04 -21.75
N LYS A 7 -5.13 -15.04 -22.46
CA LYS A 7 -6.50 -15.00 -23.03
C LYS A 7 -7.56 -14.78 -21.94
N GLU A 8 -7.33 -15.33 -20.75
CA GLU A 8 -8.21 -15.18 -19.60
C GLU A 8 -8.26 -13.75 -19.08
N TRP A 9 -7.15 -13.02 -19.15
CA TRP A 9 -7.09 -11.62 -18.74
C TRP A 9 -7.94 -10.74 -19.65
N ILE A 10 -7.92 -11.01 -20.96
CA ILE A 10 -8.74 -10.28 -21.94
C ILE A 10 -10.23 -10.50 -21.64
N LYS A 11 -10.66 -11.75 -21.45
CA LYS A 11 -12.04 -12.09 -21.11
C LYS A 11 -12.49 -11.42 -19.81
N THR A 12 -11.64 -11.47 -18.78
CA THR A 12 -11.90 -10.85 -17.47
C THR A 12 -12.04 -9.34 -17.61
N LYS A 13 -11.12 -8.70 -18.33
CA LYS A 13 -11.15 -7.26 -18.63
C LYS A 13 -12.45 -6.87 -19.33
N ASP A 14 -12.79 -7.52 -20.44
CA ASP A 14 -14.00 -7.17 -21.22
C ASP A 14 -15.28 -7.33 -20.39
N ASN A 15 -15.34 -8.38 -19.57
CA ASN A 15 -16.47 -8.61 -18.67
C ASN A 15 -16.56 -7.56 -17.56
N PHE A 16 -15.43 -7.22 -16.93
CA PHE A 16 -15.37 -6.22 -15.86
C PHE A 16 -15.70 -4.82 -16.38
N ILE A 17 -15.12 -4.37 -17.50
CA ILE A 17 -15.39 -3.05 -18.09
C ILE A 17 -16.88 -2.89 -18.43
N LYS A 18 -17.56 -3.97 -18.83
CA LYS A 18 -18.97 -3.89 -19.18
C LYS A 18 -19.90 -3.82 -17.96
N ASN A 19 -19.56 -4.51 -16.87
CA ASN A 19 -20.53 -4.82 -15.81
C ASN A 19 -20.07 -4.47 -14.38
N GLY A 20 -18.81 -4.09 -14.18
CA GLY A 20 -18.22 -3.86 -12.87
C GLY A 20 -17.77 -2.42 -12.66
N ARG A 21 -17.44 -2.09 -11.40
CA ARG A 21 -16.85 -0.81 -11.02
C ARG A 21 -15.67 -0.96 -10.09
N LYS A 22 -15.80 -1.80 -9.06
CA LYS A 22 -14.73 -2.08 -8.08
C LYS A 22 -14.24 -3.52 -8.25
N LEU A 23 -12.96 -3.69 -8.57
CA LEU A 23 -12.31 -4.98 -8.71
C LEU A 23 -11.20 -5.14 -7.68
N MET A 24 -11.21 -6.25 -6.95
CA MET A 24 -10.15 -6.63 -6.02
C MET A 24 -9.42 -7.86 -6.53
N VAL A 25 -8.08 -7.84 -6.45
CA VAL A 25 -7.25 -9.02 -6.75
C VAL A 25 -6.73 -9.66 -5.45
N ILE A 26 -6.81 -10.98 -5.35
CA ILE A 26 -6.29 -11.78 -4.23
C ILE A 26 -5.48 -12.94 -4.80
N GLY A 27 -4.42 -13.35 -4.11
CA GLY A 27 -3.50 -14.39 -4.57
C GLY A 27 -2.16 -14.28 -3.87
N GLY A 28 -1.39 -15.37 -3.90
CA GLY A 28 -0.08 -15.48 -3.25
C GLY A 28 0.92 -14.41 -3.71
N SER A 29 2.05 -14.28 -3.02
CA SER A 29 3.09 -13.37 -3.49
C SER A 29 3.56 -13.74 -4.91
N ASP A 30 3.94 -12.74 -5.69
CA ASP A 30 4.45 -12.90 -7.05
C ASP A 30 3.48 -13.56 -8.07
N SER A 31 2.22 -13.82 -7.71
CA SER A 31 1.22 -14.48 -8.57
C SER A 31 0.74 -13.71 -9.82
N GLY A 32 1.27 -12.51 -10.10
CA GLY A 32 0.89 -11.68 -11.25
C GLY A 32 -0.19 -10.62 -11.01
N LYS A 33 -0.70 -10.49 -9.77
CA LYS A 33 -1.73 -9.49 -9.38
C LYS A 33 -1.44 -8.06 -9.86
N SER A 34 -0.30 -7.50 -9.45
CA SER A 34 0.07 -6.12 -9.78
C SER A 34 0.26 -5.93 -11.29
N THR A 35 0.74 -6.96 -12.01
CA THR A 35 0.86 -6.95 -13.47
C THR A 35 -0.51 -6.94 -14.15
N PHE A 36 -1.47 -7.72 -13.64
CA PHE A 36 -2.86 -7.69 -14.13
C PHE A 36 -3.53 -6.34 -13.85
N ILE A 37 -3.33 -5.77 -12.66
CA ILE A 37 -3.83 -4.44 -12.31
C ILE A 37 -3.25 -3.39 -13.26
N LEU A 38 -1.94 -3.43 -13.56
CA LEU A 38 -1.29 -2.54 -14.52
C LEU A 38 -1.90 -2.67 -15.92
N TYR A 39 -2.06 -3.90 -16.41
CA TYR A 39 -2.71 -4.17 -17.70
C TYR A 39 -4.13 -3.59 -17.74
N LEU A 40 -4.96 -3.92 -16.75
CA LEU A 40 -6.35 -3.47 -16.69
C LEU A 40 -6.48 -1.95 -16.55
N ALA A 41 -5.62 -1.33 -15.74
CA ALA A 41 -5.60 0.11 -15.57
C ALA A 41 -5.31 0.85 -16.89
N ASN A 42 -4.32 0.37 -17.66
CA ASN A 42 -3.99 0.92 -18.97
C ASN A 42 -5.14 0.73 -19.98
N GLU A 43 -5.78 -0.43 -19.99
CA GLU A 43 -6.90 -0.68 -20.90
C GLU A 43 -8.11 0.22 -20.59
N ILE A 44 -8.43 0.43 -19.32
CA ILE A 44 -9.50 1.35 -18.89
C ILE A 44 -9.14 2.79 -19.23
N PHE A 45 -7.88 3.19 -19.02
CA PHE A 45 -7.40 4.53 -19.38
C PHE A 45 -7.51 4.78 -20.89
N LYS A 46 -7.13 3.82 -21.74
CA LYS A 46 -7.19 3.92 -23.20
C LYS A 46 -8.60 4.15 -23.75
N ILE A 47 -9.63 3.63 -23.09
CA ILE A 47 -11.03 3.87 -23.47
C ILE A 47 -11.60 5.18 -22.89
N GLY A 48 -10.75 6.06 -22.35
CA GLY A 48 -11.11 7.39 -21.86
C GLY A 48 -11.82 7.40 -20.51
N LYS A 49 -11.71 6.32 -19.72
CA LYS A 49 -12.37 6.17 -18.42
C LYS A 49 -11.44 6.51 -17.26
N LYS A 50 -12.00 7.14 -16.22
CA LYS A 50 -11.25 7.50 -15.01
C LYS A 50 -11.09 6.29 -14.11
N VAL A 51 -9.86 5.83 -13.94
CA VAL A 51 -9.52 4.69 -13.07
C VAL A 51 -8.52 5.09 -12.00
N SER A 52 -8.73 4.56 -10.81
CA SER A 52 -7.79 4.68 -9.70
C SER A 52 -7.35 3.31 -9.22
N VAL A 53 -6.08 3.21 -8.84
CA VAL A 53 -5.51 2.01 -8.21
C VAL A 53 -5.37 2.28 -6.72
N LEU A 54 -5.97 1.41 -5.90
CA LEU A 54 -5.80 1.34 -4.45
C LEU A 54 -4.78 0.24 -4.15
N ASP A 55 -3.57 0.62 -3.79
CA ASP A 55 -2.49 -0.27 -3.40
C ASP A 55 -2.55 -0.56 -1.90
N LEU A 56 -2.90 -1.80 -1.56
CA LEU A 56 -2.96 -2.27 -0.18
C LEU A 56 -1.82 -3.21 0.19
N ASP A 57 -0.76 -3.32 -0.62
CA ASP A 57 0.42 -4.11 -0.31
C ASP A 57 1.45 -3.31 0.51
N ILE A 58 1.35 -3.39 1.84
CA ILE A 58 2.28 -2.70 2.75
C ILE A 58 3.73 -3.17 2.68
N GLY A 59 3.96 -4.39 2.18
CA GLY A 59 5.27 -5.01 2.14
C GLY A 59 6.05 -4.66 0.88
N GLN A 60 5.34 -4.44 -0.22
CA GLN A 60 5.87 -4.10 -1.55
C GLN A 60 5.02 -3.02 -2.22
N SER A 61 4.75 -1.92 -1.51
CA SER A 61 3.91 -0.86 -2.04
C SER A 61 4.51 -0.31 -3.34
N ASN A 62 3.66 -0.21 -4.35
CA ASN A 62 3.92 0.44 -5.62
C ASN A 62 3.58 1.94 -5.53
N ILE A 63 2.51 2.29 -4.80
CA ILE A 63 2.00 3.67 -4.69
C ILE A 63 2.37 4.24 -3.33
N GLY A 64 3.48 4.98 -3.30
CA GLY A 64 4.02 5.60 -2.10
C GLY A 64 5.20 4.81 -1.50
N PRO A 65 5.75 5.27 -0.36
CA PRO A 65 6.89 4.62 0.27
C PRO A 65 6.47 3.33 1.01
N PRO A 66 7.42 2.41 1.29
CA PRO A 66 7.12 1.19 2.03
C PRO A 66 6.50 1.46 3.41
N GLY A 67 5.67 0.53 3.89
CA GLY A 67 4.94 0.67 5.17
C GLY A 67 3.72 1.59 5.10
N THR A 68 3.30 1.96 3.89
CA THR A 68 2.07 2.69 3.60
C THR A 68 1.14 1.84 2.74
N ILE A 69 -0.13 2.24 2.74
CA ILE A 69 -1.08 1.91 1.67
C ILE A 69 -1.56 3.23 1.09
N GLY A 70 -1.98 3.24 -0.17
CA GLY A 70 -2.34 4.48 -0.84
C GLY A 70 -3.12 4.25 -2.11
N PHE A 71 -3.64 5.34 -2.67
CA PHE A 71 -4.23 5.30 -3.99
C PHE A 71 -3.72 6.44 -4.86
N GLY A 72 -3.81 6.25 -6.17
CA GLY A 72 -3.59 7.30 -7.14
C GLY A 72 -4.44 7.09 -8.39
N ILE A 73 -4.58 8.15 -9.18
CA ILE A 73 -5.39 8.17 -10.39
C ILE A 73 -4.47 7.95 -11.59
N VAL A 74 -4.88 7.07 -12.49
CA VAL A 74 -4.15 6.84 -13.74
C VAL A 74 -4.43 7.98 -14.71
N ARG A 75 -3.38 8.71 -15.06
CA ARG A 75 -3.44 9.91 -15.90
C ARG A 75 -2.76 9.74 -17.26
N GLU A 76 -2.00 8.67 -17.40
CA GLU A 76 -1.25 8.31 -18.60
C GLU A 76 -1.10 6.79 -18.68
N ASN A 77 -0.62 6.31 -19.83
CA ASN A 77 -0.33 4.90 -20.00
C ASN A 77 0.95 4.52 -19.24
N LEU A 78 0.83 3.57 -18.32
CA LEU A 78 1.85 3.21 -17.35
C LEU A 78 2.73 2.06 -17.84
N ASN A 79 4.03 2.10 -17.55
CA ASN A 79 4.91 0.93 -17.65
C ASN A 79 5.08 0.21 -16.31
N ASN A 80 4.82 0.91 -15.21
CA ASN A 80 4.88 0.39 -13.85
C ASN A 80 3.83 1.09 -12.97
N LEU A 81 3.21 0.36 -12.03
CA LEU A 81 2.27 0.97 -11.07
C LEU A 81 2.92 2.06 -10.20
N SER A 82 4.25 2.02 -10.01
CA SER A 82 4.96 3.06 -9.26
C SER A 82 5.09 4.40 -9.97
N GLU A 83 4.68 4.49 -11.24
CA GLU A 83 4.54 5.76 -11.97
C GLU A 83 3.28 6.51 -11.53
N ILE A 84 2.34 5.85 -10.86
CA ILE A 84 1.14 6.50 -10.34
C ILE A 84 1.52 7.38 -9.15
N GLU A 85 1.33 8.69 -9.31
CA GLU A 85 1.48 9.64 -8.22
C GLU A 85 0.42 9.39 -7.12
N PRO A 86 0.84 9.25 -5.84
CA PRO A 86 -0.10 9.08 -4.74
C PRO A 86 -0.99 10.31 -4.55
N GLU A 87 -2.31 10.12 -4.61
CA GLU A 87 -3.29 11.14 -4.23
C GLU A 87 -3.37 11.29 -2.71
N LYS A 88 -3.46 10.14 -2.03
CA LYS A 88 -3.42 10.03 -0.57
C LYS A 88 -2.78 8.70 -0.18
N ALA A 89 -2.10 8.73 0.96
CA ALA A 89 -1.53 7.56 1.59
C ALA A 89 -1.94 7.49 3.08
N TYR A 90 -1.94 6.28 3.62
CA TYR A 90 -2.18 6.00 5.02
C TYR A 90 -0.98 5.24 5.59
N PHE A 91 -0.35 5.80 6.61
CA PHE A 91 0.84 5.18 7.20
C PHE A 91 0.45 4.07 8.17
N ILE A 92 0.85 2.84 7.85
CA ILE A 92 0.56 1.67 8.67
C ILE A 92 1.55 1.58 9.82
N GLY A 93 2.83 1.83 9.55
CA GLY A 93 3.91 1.77 10.55
C GLY A 93 4.56 0.39 10.68
N GLY A 94 4.38 -0.47 9.67
CA GLY A 94 4.95 -1.80 9.58
C GLY A 94 4.89 -2.32 8.14
N VAL A 95 5.68 -3.35 7.84
CA VAL A 95 5.76 -3.98 6.50
C VAL A 95 5.13 -5.38 6.45
N SER A 96 4.50 -5.81 7.55
CA SER A 96 3.81 -7.10 7.65
C SER A 96 2.37 -6.91 8.12
N PRO A 97 1.39 -7.63 7.55
CA PRO A 97 0.01 -7.53 8.01
C PRO A 97 -0.15 -8.03 9.45
N LYS A 98 0.67 -9.01 9.87
CA LYS A 98 0.69 -9.50 11.24
C LYS A 98 1.06 -8.36 12.18
N GLY A 99 0.19 -8.08 13.15
CA GLY A 99 0.31 -6.95 14.09
C GLY A 99 -0.22 -5.61 13.57
N ASN A 100 -0.72 -5.55 12.33
CA ASN A 100 -1.21 -4.32 11.69
C ASN A 100 -2.61 -4.45 11.04
N LEU A 101 -3.38 -5.47 11.40
CA LEU A 101 -4.66 -5.79 10.75
C LEU A 101 -5.68 -4.65 10.86
N LEU A 102 -5.84 -4.08 12.05
CA LEU A 102 -6.79 -2.98 12.28
C LEU A 102 -6.41 -1.74 11.47
N GLN A 103 -5.13 -1.38 11.47
CA GLN A 103 -4.61 -0.23 10.73
C GLN A 103 -4.80 -0.42 9.23
N LEU A 104 -4.63 -1.65 8.73
CA LEU A 104 -4.87 -2.00 7.33
C LEU A 104 -6.34 -1.84 6.96
N VAL A 105 -7.27 -2.39 7.74
CA VAL A 105 -8.71 -2.30 7.46
C VAL A 105 -9.20 -0.84 7.56
N ILE A 106 -8.83 -0.12 8.62
CA ILE A 106 -9.19 1.29 8.81
C ILE A 106 -8.60 2.15 7.70
N GLY A 107 -7.32 1.96 7.37
CA GLY A 107 -6.66 2.71 6.31
C GLY A 107 -7.29 2.43 4.93
N SER A 108 -7.59 1.16 4.63
CA SER A 108 -8.33 0.76 3.43
C SER A 108 -9.67 1.49 3.31
N PHE A 109 -10.47 1.49 4.38
CA PHE A 109 -11.76 2.18 4.42
C PHE A 109 -11.62 3.68 4.17
N LYS A 110 -10.71 4.34 4.89
CA LYS A 110 -10.51 5.78 4.79
C LYS A 110 -10.05 6.20 3.41
N LEU A 111 -9.15 5.42 2.79
CA LEU A 111 -8.72 5.68 1.41
C LEU A 111 -9.87 5.50 0.43
N LEU A 112 -10.69 4.45 0.55
CA LEU A 112 -11.87 4.28 -0.29
C LEU A 112 -12.81 5.49 -0.20
N LYS A 113 -13.07 6.02 1.01
CA LYS A 113 -13.92 7.21 1.19
C LYS A 113 -13.35 8.47 0.54
N GLU A 114 -12.04 8.56 0.38
CA GLU A 114 -11.43 9.65 -0.38
C GLU A 114 -11.51 9.42 -1.89
N MET A 115 -11.41 8.17 -2.35
CA MET A 115 -11.59 7.81 -3.76
C MET A 115 -13.01 8.05 -4.25
N GLU A 116 -14.02 7.76 -3.43
CA GLU A 116 -15.44 8.01 -3.73
C GLU A 116 -15.72 9.50 -4.05
N LYS A 117 -14.90 10.42 -3.52
CA LYS A 117 -15.01 11.87 -3.78
C LYS A 117 -14.43 12.31 -5.13
N LYS A 118 -13.78 11.40 -5.88
CA LYS A 118 -13.00 11.73 -7.10
C LYS A 118 -13.76 11.48 -8.41
N PHE A 119 -15.02 11.09 -8.37
CA PHE A 119 -15.86 10.79 -9.56
C PHE A 119 -15.18 9.80 -10.52
N LEU A 120 -14.72 8.68 -9.97
CA LEU A 120 -14.05 7.61 -10.71
C LEU A 120 -15.08 6.73 -11.43
N ASP A 121 -14.76 6.26 -12.63
CA ASP A 121 -15.51 5.20 -13.31
C ASP A 121 -15.17 3.83 -12.70
N TYR A 122 -13.89 3.60 -12.36
CA TYR A 122 -13.38 2.32 -11.88
C TYR A 122 -12.39 2.45 -10.72
N ILE A 123 -12.39 1.45 -9.84
CA ILE A 123 -11.43 1.27 -8.76
C ILE A 123 -10.82 -0.13 -8.85
N LEU A 124 -9.50 -0.19 -8.93
CA LEU A 124 -8.73 -1.43 -8.95
C LEU A 124 -7.99 -1.57 -7.63
N ILE A 125 -8.20 -2.66 -6.90
CA ILE A 125 -7.67 -2.87 -5.55
C ILE A 125 -6.62 -3.96 -5.58
N ASP A 126 -5.36 -3.58 -5.46
CA ASP A 126 -4.24 -4.50 -5.28
C ASP A 126 -4.07 -4.87 -3.80
N THR A 127 -3.77 -6.13 -3.51
CA THR A 127 -3.71 -6.61 -2.13
C THR A 127 -2.44 -7.41 -1.85
N THR A 128 -2.03 -7.40 -0.58
CA THR A 128 -0.88 -8.20 -0.09
C THR A 128 -1.00 -9.67 -0.46
N GLY A 129 0.13 -10.30 -0.77
CA GLY A 129 0.26 -11.74 -1.01
C GLY A 129 0.06 -12.67 0.20
N LEU A 130 -0.45 -12.16 1.33
CA LEU A 130 -0.82 -12.98 2.49
C LEU A 130 -2.15 -13.69 2.21
N VAL A 131 -2.06 -15.00 1.95
CA VAL A 131 -3.22 -15.84 1.59
C VAL A 131 -3.39 -17.07 2.50
N ASN A 132 -2.37 -17.43 3.28
CA ASN A 132 -2.38 -18.63 4.10
C ASN A 132 -2.66 -18.34 5.58
N GLY A 133 -3.47 -19.20 6.20
CA GLY A 133 -3.78 -19.23 7.63
C GLY A 133 -4.84 -18.22 8.08
N MET A 134 -5.27 -18.34 9.33
CA MET A 134 -6.40 -17.57 9.90
C MET A 134 -6.21 -16.04 9.80
N ILE A 135 -4.96 -15.56 9.88
CA ILE A 135 -4.66 -14.12 9.73
C ILE A 135 -5.01 -13.64 8.31
N ALA A 136 -4.75 -14.45 7.29
CA ALA A 136 -5.09 -14.13 5.91
C ALA A 136 -6.61 -14.08 5.73
N GLU A 137 -7.34 -15.08 6.22
CA GLU A 137 -8.82 -15.13 6.17
C GLU A 137 -9.42 -13.88 6.81
N VAL A 138 -9.11 -13.62 8.08
CA VAL A 138 -9.64 -12.45 8.81
C VAL A 138 -9.34 -11.16 8.06
N LEU A 139 -8.11 -10.97 7.57
CA LEU A 139 -7.75 -9.76 6.86
C LEU A 139 -8.52 -9.61 5.53
N LYS A 140 -8.63 -10.67 4.75
CA LYS A 140 -9.27 -10.63 3.42
C LYS A 140 -10.77 -10.48 3.56
N HIS A 141 -11.41 -11.21 4.46
CA HIS A 141 -12.85 -11.07 4.73
C HIS A 141 -13.18 -9.63 5.13
N ASN A 142 -12.49 -9.07 6.13
CA ASN A 142 -12.72 -7.69 6.57
C ASN A 142 -12.41 -6.66 5.46
N LYS A 143 -11.40 -6.90 4.61
CA LYS A 143 -11.14 -6.02 3.46
C LYS A 143 -12.26 -6.11 2.41
N ILE A 144 -12.79 -7.30 2.13
CA ILE A 144 -13.89 -7.48 1.20
C ILE A 144 -15.15 -6.80 1.73
N GLU A 145 -15.50 -6.97 3.01
CA GLU A 145 -16.66 -6.31 3.62
C GLU A 145 -16.56 -4.79 3.57
N VAL A 146 -15.40 -4.24 3.94
CA VAL A 146 -15.21 -2.79 4.06
C VAL A 146 -15.05 -2.10 2.70
N LEU A 147 -14.43 -2.77 1.74
CA LEU A 147 -14.19 -2.22 0.41
C LEU A 147 -15.32 -2.53 -0.58
N ASP A 148 -16.08 -3.58 -0.27
CA ASP A 148 -17.26 -4.03 -0.99
C ASP A 148 -17.04 -4.12 -2.51
N PRO A 149 -16.04 -4.88 -3.00
CA PRO A 149 -15.81 -5.00 -4.44
C PRO A 149 -16.97 -5.73 -5.13
N ASP A 150 -17.27 -5.34 -6.36
CA ASP A 150 -18.25 -6.04 -7.20
C ASP A 150 -17.60 -7.26 -7.88
N TYR A 151 -16.28 -7.18 -8.14
CA TYR A 151 -15.47 -8.23 -8.76
C TYR A 151 -14.33 -8.64 -7.85
N ILE A 152 -14.15 -9.95 -7.68
CA ILE A 152 -13.01 -10.52 -6.96
C ILE A 152 -12.28 -11.47 -7.92
N ILE A 153 -11.03 -11.15 -8.21
CA ILE A 153 -10.16 -11.97 -9.06
C ILE A 153 -9.19 -12.72 -8.17
N ILE A 154 -9.23 -14.04 -8.25
CA ILE A 154 -8.37 -14.94 -7.47
C ILE A 154 -7.28 -15.48 -8.37
N PHE A 155 -6.02 -15.23 -8.01
CA PHE A 155 -4.85 -15.81 -8.66
C PHE A 155 -4.45 -17.09 -7.93
N GLU A 156 -4.87 -18.24 -8.46
CA GLU A 156 -4.60 -19.58 -7.94
C GLU A 156 -4.66 -20.61 -9.08
N ASP A 157 -3.99 -21.76 -8.94
CA ASP A 157 -4.04 -22.83 -9.96
C ASP A 157 -5.20 -23.81 -9.71
N GLU A 158 -5.43 -24.16 -8.44
CA GLU A 158 -6.48 -25.09 -8.02
C GLU A 158 -7.54 -24.37 -7.16
N ASN A 159 -7.63 -24.72 -5.88
CA ASN A 159 -8.60 -24.19 -4.91
C ASN A 159 -7.90 -23.93 -3.56
N GLU A 160 -6.62 -23.57 -3.62
CA GLU A 160 -5.74 -23.49 -2.44
C GLU A 160 -6.20 -22.42 -1.45
N ILE A 161 -6.89 -21.38 -1.94
CA ILE A 161 -7.24 -20.19 -1.15
C ILE A 161 -8.74 -19.86 -1.20
N ASP A 162 -9.58 -20.86 -1.49
CA ASP A 162 -11.04 -20.73 -1.56
C ASP A 162 -11.67 -20.28 -0.23
N ASN A 163 -11.06 -20.64 0.90
CA ASN A 163 -11.45 -20.13 2.22
C ASN A 163 -11.50 -18.59 2.30
N LEU A 164 -10.73 -17.88 1.47
CA LEU A 164 -10.73 -16.41 1.43
C LEU A 164 -11.98 -15.82 0.76
N ILE A 165 -12.69 -16.61 -0.05
CA ILE A 165 -13.85 -16.14 -0.84
C ILE A 165 -15.15 -16.89 -0.57
N ASN A 166 -15.09 -18.11 -0.02
CA ASN A 166 -16.25 -18.96 0.22
C ASN A 166 -17.41 -18.25 0.94
N PRO A 167 -17.17 -17.39 1.96
CA PRO A 167 -18.26 -16.65 2.60
C PRO A 167 -19.05 -15.71 1.66
N PHE A 168 -18.42 -15.26 0.57
CA PHE A 168 -18.97 -14.24 -0.33
C PHE A 168 -19.66 -14.82 -1.58
N ILE A 169 -19.71 -16.15 -1.74
CA ILE A 169 -20.34 -16.79 -2.92
C ILE A 169 -21.86 -16.59 -2.98
N TYR A 170 -22.49 -16.30 -1.84
CA TYR A 170 -23.92 -16.05 -1.71
C TYR A 170 -24.28 -14.57 -1.90
N GLU A 171 -23.29 -13.71 -2.07
CA GLU A 171 -23.49 -12.29 -2.31
C GLU A 171 -23.49 -11.99 -3.82
N ASN A 172 -23.95 -10.81 -4.18
CA ASN A 172 -23.91 -10.34 -5.56
C ASN A 172 -22.50 -9.87 -5.96
N LYS A 173 -21.51 -10.76 -5.86
CA LYS A 173 -20.11 -10.53 -6.24
C LYS A 173 -19.72 -11.47 -7.36
N LYS A 174 -19.02 -10.94 -8.38
CA LYS A 174 -18.48 -11.74 -9.48
C LYS A 174 -17.08 -12.24 -9.11
N ILE A 175 -16.99 -13.53 -8.79
CA ILE A 175 -15.72 -14.19 -8.49
C ILE A 175 -15.18 -14.86 -9.76
N ILE A 176 -13.92 -14.59 -10.10
CA ILE A 176 -13.23 -15.16 -11.25
C ILE A 176 -11.87 -15.67 -10.79
N LYS A 177 -11.56 -16.93 -11.11
CA LYS A 177 -10.25 -17.53 -10.86
C LYS A 177 -9.38 -17.39 -12.10
N ILE A 178 -8.12 -17.06 -11.92
CA ILE A 178 -7.12 -16.92 -12.99
C ILE A 178 -5.86 -17.65 -12.53
N LYS A 179 -5.23 -18.41 -13.43
CA LYS A 179 -3.97 -19.08 -13.10
C LYS A 179 -2.84 -18.05 -12.89
N PRO A 180 -1.98 -18.22 -11.87
CA PRO A 180 -0.78 -17.42 -11.74
C PRO A 180 0.09 -17.54 -12.99
N SER A 181 0.76 -16.45 -13.37
CA SER A 181 1.62 -16.48 -14.54
C SER A 181 2.83 -17.39 -14.29
N SER A 182 3.11 -18.31 -15.22
CA SER A 182 4.28 -19.20 -15.12
C SER A 182 5.64 -18.47 -15.14
N ASN A 183 5.65 -17.19 -15.50
CA ASN A 183 6.84 -16.34 -15.51
C ASN A 183 7.05 -15.57 -14.19
N SER A 184 6.26 -15.84 -13.15
CA SER A 184 6.46 -15.23 -11.84
C SER A 184 7.75 -15.73 -11.19
N ILE A 185 8.70 -14.84 -10.97
CA ILE A 185 9.91 -15.15 -10.19
C ILE A 185 9.60 -14.84 -8.73
N GLU A 186 9.64 -15.86 -7.88
CA GLU A 186 9.46 -15.69 -6.44
C GLU A 186 10.64 -14.89 -5.87
N ARG A 187 10.35 -13.76 -5.24
CA ARG A 187 11.38 -12.93 -4.58
C ARG A 187 11.66 -13.44 -3.18
N THR A 188 12.93 -13.69 -2.90
CA THR A 188 13.44 -14.03 -1.56
C THR A 188 13.17 -12.89 -0.57
N ARG A 189 13.22 -13.22 0.73
CA ARG A 189 13.08 -12.23 1.81
C ARG A 189 14.13 -11.11 1.73
N LEU A 190 15.35 -11.44 1.32
CA LEU A 190 16.47 -10.50 1.17
C LEU A 190 16.20 -9.51 0.03
N GLU A 191 15.82 -10.00 -1.16
CA GLU A 191 15.48 -9.14 -2.30
C GLU A 191 14.32 -8.19 -1.97
N ARG A 192 13.31 -8.67 -1.22
CA ARG A 192 12.21 -7.81 -0.74
C ARG A 192 12.70 -6.74 0.24
N MET A 193 13.68 -7.06 1.10
CA MET A 193 14.28 -6.08 2.00
C MET A 193 15.11 -5.04 1.23
N GLU A 194 15.92 -5.48 0.27
CA GLU A 194 16.74 -4.60 -0.57
C GLU A 194 15.89 -3.66 -1.41
N TYR A 195 14.82 -4.17 -2.02
CA TYR A 195 13.86 -3.36 -2.76
C TYR A 195 13.25 -2.26 -1.88
N ARG A 196 12.81 -2.60 -0.66
CA ARG A 196 12.29 -1.61 0.29
C ARG A 196 13.33 -0.58 0.69
N ASN A 197 14.56 -1.01 0.96
CA ASN A 197 15.65 -0.09 1.31
C ASN A 197 15.97 0.86 0.15
N LYS A 198 15.94 0.37 -1.09
CA LYS A 198 16.07 1.20 -2.30
C LYS A 198 14.94 2.24 -2.36
N LYS A 199 13.68 1.82 -2.18
CA LYS A 199 12.52 2.73 -2.17
C LYS A 199 12.59 3.78 -1.07
N PHE A 200 13.04 3.42 0.13
CA PHE A 200 13.26 4.43 1.18
C PHE A 200 14.39 5.39 0.82
N ARG A 201 15.52 4.92 0.25
CA ARG A 201 16.60 5.81 -0.21
C ARG A 201 16.11 6.80 -1.26
N GLU A 202 15.33 6.33 -2.23
CA GLU A 202 14.68 7.17 -3.25
C GLU A 202 13.79 8.23 -2.57
N TYR A 203 12.90 7.81 -1.67
CA TYR A 203 12.00 8.70 -0.95
C TYR A 203 12.72 9.77 -0.12
N PHE A 204 13.79 9.39 0.59
CA PHE A 204 14.54 10.29 1.48
C PHE A 204 15.70 11.04 0.81
N SER A 205 15.91 10.86 -0.49
CA SER A 205 17.02 11.45 -1.25
C SER A 205 17.13 12.97 -1.11
N ASN A 206 15.98 13.66 -1.11
CA ASN A 206 15.87 15.11 -0.99
C ASN A 206 15.45 15.57 0.42
N SER A 207 15.71 14.75 1.45
CA SER A 207 15.31 15.06 2.83
C SER A 207 16.15 16.18 3.45
N LYS A 208 15.48 17.05 4.20
CA LYS A 208 16.10 18.12 4.99
C LYS A 208 15.99 17.80 6.47
N ARG A 209 16.96 18.29 7.23
CA ARG A 209 16.96 18.21 8.69
C ARG A 209 16.01 19.28 9.25
N ILE A 210 15.01 18.87 10.00
CA ILE A 210 13.93 19.74 10.48
C ILE A 210 13.68 19.45 11.96
N LYS A 211 13.48 20.51 12.74
CA LYS A 211 13.03 20.41 14.12
C LYS A 211 11.51 20.50 14.15
N ILE A 212 10.86 19.48 14.69
CA ILE A 212 9.41 19.45 14.89
C ILE A 212 9.12 19.50 16.38
N HIS A 213 8.24 20.42 16.77
CA HIS A 213 7.68 20.46 18.11
C HIS A 213 6.47 19.54 18.20
N PHE A 214 6.37 18.81 19.32
CA PHE A 214 5.27 17.89 19.58
C PHE A 214 4.62 18.19 20.94
N ASN A 215 3.53 17.48 21.25
CA ASN A 215 2.95 17.38 22.58
C ASN A 215 2.17 16.06 22.67
N GLU A 216 1.72 15.67 23.85
CA GLU A 216 1.05 14.37 24.04
C GLU A 216 -0.22 14.17 23.19
N ASN A 217 -0.90 15.25 22.81
CA ASN A 217 -2.12 15.18 22.00
C ASN A 217 -1.84 14.94 20.51
N ASN A 218 -0.61 15.20 20.06
CA ASN A 218 -0.23 15.02 18.66
C ASN A 218 0.56 13.73 18.36
N ILE A 219 0.95 12.98 19.38
CA ILE A 219 1.63 11.69 19.23
C ILE A 219 0.62 10.55 19.10
N ILE A 220 0.85 9.64 18.15
CA ILE A 220 0.02 8.45 17.94
C ILE A 220 0.85 7.19 18.16
N GLY A 221 0.30 6.28 18.97
CA GLY A 221 0.78 4.90 19.10
C GLY A 221 2.12 4.75 19.82
N TYR A 222 2.53 5.77 20.59
CA TYR A 222 3.77 5.73 21.35
C TYR A 222 3.69 6.61 22.60
N ASP A 223 4.15 6.09 23.73
CA ASP A 223 4.22 6.84 25.00
C ASP A 223 5.65 7.33 25.21
N LEU A 224 5.90 8.60 24.85
CA LEU A 224 7.21 9.23 24.99
C LEU A 224 7.63 9.46 26.44
N LYS A 225 6.71 9.42 27.40
CA LYS A 225 7.03 9.53 28.84
C LYS A 225 7.64 8.23 29.34
N LYS A 226 7.18 7.08 28.82
CA LYS A 226 7.65 5.74 29.23
C LYS A 226 8.81 5.22 28.39
N TYR A 227 8.84 5.55 27.10
CA TYR A 227 9.79 4.95 26.16
C TYR A 227 10.57 6.01 25.40
N THR A 228 11.79 5.65 24.99
CA THR A 228 12.61 6.49 24.11
C THR A 228 12.68 5.82 22.75
N PRO A 229 12.19 6.49 21.68
CA PRO A 229 12.26 5.94 20.34
C PRO A 229 13.72 5.80 19.92
N LEU A 230 14.01 4.72 19.21
CA LEU A 230 15.35 4.46 18.73
C LEU A 230 15.70 5.43 17.58
N GLN A 231 16.96 5.82 17.52
CA GLN A 231 17.46 6.60 16.38
C GLN A 231 17.26 5.83 15.07
N ASN A 232 17.00 6.55 13.99
CA ASN A 232 16.64 6.04 12.67
C ASN A 232 15.28 5.33 12.58
N SER A 233 14.44 5.39 13.61
CA SER A 233 13.04 5.03 13.49
C SER A 233 12.36 5.89 12.42
N ILE A 234 11.50 5.26 11.61
CA ILE A 234 10.64 5.98 10.67
C ILE A 234 9.41 6.47 11.43
N VAL A 235 9.06 7.74 11.24
CA VAL A 235 7.85 8.38 11.76
C VAL A 235 6.98 8.85 10.60
N GLY A 236 5.66 8.78 10.77
CA GLY A 236 4.69 9.36 9.84
C GLY A 236 4.21 10.72 10.33
N LEU A 237 4.34 11.74 9.49
CA LEU A 237 3.81 13.08 9.71
C LEU A 237 2.46 13.17 9.02
N LEU A 238 1.39 13.34 9.80
CA LEU A 238 0.02 13.18 9.32
C LEU A 238 -0.75 14.51 9.35
N ASP A 239 -1.71 14.64 8.43
CA ASP A 239 -2.67 15.76 8.42
C ASP A 239 -3.74 15.61 9.52
N LYS A 240 -4.66 16.57 9.59
CA LYS A 240 -5.78 16.57 10.55
C LYS A 240 -6.69 15.34 10.43
N ASP A 241 -6.77 14.76 9.23
CA ASP A 241 -7.62 13.62 8.90
C ASP A 241 -6.85 12.30 9.02
N ARG A 242 -5.63 12.32 9.56
CA ARG A 242 -4.72 11.17 9.76
C ARG A 242 -4.20 10.53 8.46
N PHE A 243 -4.23 11.24 7.35
CA PHE A 243 -3.52 10.81 6.13
C PHE A 243 -2.05 11.21 6.21
N LEU A 244 -1.20 10.40 5.59
CA LEU A 244 0.23 10.64 5.55
C LEU A 244 0.54 11.82 4.63
N LEU A 245 1.26 12.81 5.17
CA LEU A 245 1.87 13.88 4.40
C LEU A 245 3.32 13.51 4.04
N TYR A 246 4.11 13.13 5.05
CA TYR A 246 5.52 12.80 4.87
C TYR A 246 5.97 11.69 5.82
N LEU A 247 6.90 10.85 5.41
CA LEU A 247 7.72 10.07 6.35
C LEU A 247 8.93 10.89 6.78
N GLY A 248 9.38 10.65 8.00
CA GLY A 248 10.63 11.18 8.54
C GLY A 248 11.50 10.11 9.17
N ILE A 249 12.81 10.32 9.13
CA ILE A 249 13.79 9.52 9.88
C ILE A 249 14.11 10.28 11.16
N LEU A 250 13.87 9.67 12.32
CA LEU A 250 14.21 10.26 13.60
C LEU A 250 15.72 10.32 13.81
N GLU A 251 16.28 11.51 13.99
CA GLU A 251 17.69 11.69 14.35
C GLU A 251 17.89 11.81 15.86
N SER A 252 17.05 12.61 16.53
CA SER A 252 17.11 12.82 17.97
C SER A 252 15.79 13.32 18.53
N ILE A 253 15.62 13.16 19.83
CA ILE A 253 14.45 13.65 20.57
C ILE A 253 14.89 14.34 21.85
N ASP A 254 14.32 15.52 22.09
CA ASP A 254 14.50 16.34 23.29
C ASP A 254 13.14 16.40 23.98
N LYS A 255 12.97 15.54 25.00
CA LYS A 255 11.71 15.38 25.73
C LYS A 255 11.42 16.58 26.64
N ASP A 256 12.46 17.26 27.13
CA ASP A 256 12.30 18.43 28.00
C ASP A 256 11.77 19.63 27.22
N ARG A 257 12.09 19.70 25.93
CA ARG A 257 11.62 20.77 25.01
C ARG A 257 10.49 20.33 24.10
N ASP A 258 9.91 19.16 24.34
CA ASP A 258 8.89 18.52 23.50
C ASP A 258 9.18 18.69 22.00
N SER A 259 10.40 18.31 21.58
CA SER A 259 10.83 18.49 20.20
C SER A 259 11.70 17.35 19.70
N MET A 260 11.64 17.09 18.40
CA MET A 260 12.46 16.08 17.73
C MET A 260 13.13 16.67 16.51
N ILE A 261 14.30 16.13 16.18
CA ILE A 261 14.96 16.37 14.91
C ILE A 261 14.71 15.18 14.02
N ILE A 262 14.21 15.44 12.82
CA ILE A 262 13.98 14.44 11.79
C ILE A 262 14.60 14.82 10.46
N ARG A 263 14.87 13.83 9.61
CA ARG A 263 15.11 14.03 8.18
C ARG A 263 13.87 13.64 7.39
N ALA A 264 13.30 14.58 6.66
CA ALA A 264 12.10 14.33 5.87
C ALA A 264 12.06 15.23 4.61
N PRO A 265 11.44 14.79 3.51
CA PRO A 265 11.23 15.61 2.30
C PRO A 265 10.04 16.57 2.51
N ILE A 266 10.05 17.35 3.59
CA ILE A 266 8.93 18.22 3.96
C ILE A 266 8.87 19.44 3.06
N ILE A 267 7.65 19.74 2.59
CA ILE A 267 7.34 20.95 1.83
C ILE A 267 6.39 21.85 2.64
N LYS A 268 5.43 21.27 3.38
CA LYS A 268 4.37 22.02 4.07
C LYS A 268 4.23 21.63 5.55
N GLU A 269 5.10 22.16 6.39
CA GLU A 269 5.13 21.84 7.82
C GLU A 269 3.82 22.18 8.56
N LYS A 270 3.16 23.29 8.21
CA LYS A 270 1.94 23.78 8.89
C LYS A 270 0.74 22.81 8.78
N GLU A 271 0.74 21.93 7.78
CA GLU A 271 -0.32 20.94 7.57
C GLU A 271 -0.18 19.73 8.52
N ILE A 272 1.01 19.53 9.11
CA ILE A 272 1.28 18.43 10.04
C ILE A 272 0.52 18.67 11.34
N LYS A 273 -0.34 17.73 11.71
CA LYS A 273 -1.11 17.74 12.96
C LYS A 273 -0.75 16.61 13.89
N PHE A 274 -0.24 15.49 13.36
CA PHE A 274 0.10 14.34 14.17
C PHE A 274 1.40 13.67 13.75
N ILE A 275 2.05 13.03 14.71
CA ILE A 275 3.27 12.25 14.52
C ILE A 275 2.98 10.82 14.98
N LYS A 276 3.07 9.88 14.05
CA LYS A 276 2.88 8.45 14.31
C LYS A 276 4.22 7.74 14.29
N PHE A 277 4.61 7.15 15.41
CA PHE A 277 5.79 6.29 15.46
C PHE A 277 5.52 4.93 14.83
N SER A 278 6.57 4.26 14.38
CA SER A 278 6.48 2.96 13.72
C SER A 278 7.52 1.98 14.24
N ASN A 279 7.36 0.71 13.87
CA ASN A 279 8.36 -0.33 14.11
C ASN A 279 9.36 -0.44 12.95
N LEU A 280 9.39 0.54 12.05
CA LEU A 280 10.28 0.56 10.90
C LEU A 280 11.53 1.35 11.21
N TYR A 281 12.64 0.87 10.67
CA TYR A 281 13.97 1.44 10.84
C TYR A 281 14.60 1.66 9.48
N PHE A 282 15.15 2.85 9.30
CA PHE A 282 15.95 3.14 8.13
C PHE A 282 17.40 2.74 8.39
N ASN A 283 17.87 1.68 7.73
CA ASN A 283 19.26 1.28 7.80
C ASN A 283 20.12 2.26 7.00
N MET A 284 20.84 3.13 7.70
CA MET A 284 21.80 4.10 7.16
C MET A 284 23.09 3.46 6.65
N VAL A 285 23.18 2.13 6.49
CA VAL A 285 24.40 1.49 5.97
C VAL A 285 24.60 1.94 4.52
N SER A 286 25.39 2.99 4.40
CA SER A 286 26.06 3.46 3.20
C SER A 286 26.98 2.36 2.69
N ASP A 287 27.19 2.38 1.38
CA ASP A 287 28.32 1.78 0.67
C ASP A 287 29.66 2.25 1.27
N THR A 288 30.00 1.76 2.46
CA THR A 288 31.32 1.87 3.06
C THR A 288 31.98 0.52 2.97
N LYS A 289 32.79 0.40 1.91
CA LYS A 289 33.91 -0.54 1.69
C LYS A 289 33.52 -1.99 1.41
N MET A 290 33.25 -2.28 0.12
CA MET A 290 33.93 -3.40 -0.52
C MET A 290 35.25 -2.88 -1.08
N THR A 291 36.29 -2.95 -0.25
CA THR A 291 37.66 -3.16 -0.71
C THR A 291 38.01 -4.60 -0.36
#